data_AF-A0AAV2PXM9-F1
#
_entry.id   AF-A0AAV2PXM9-F1
#
_cell.length_a   1.000
_cell.length_b   1.000
_cell.length_c   1.000
_cell.angle_alpha   90.00
_cell.angle_beta   90.00
_cell.angle_gamma   90.00
#
_symmetry.space_group_name_H-M   'P 1'
#
loop_
_entity.id
_entity.type
_entity.pdbx_description
1 polymer ?
#
loop_
_entity_poly.entity_id
_entity_poly.type
_entity_poly.pdbx_seq_one_letter_code
_entity_poly.pdbx_strand_id
1 'polypeptide(L)'
;MENKDSVGTGIKRPAEALDDDDSRKGKKKRGKNEQDEDEAAPGDVVKEEVKAEEKETKDIKDLKDDLEGEDDPTVGLEGAAFASRMPSDKLTTLEGSLFHDIANAPQATRQLFLHIRNRFLQMWLASPLQELTYENALHDLEAPFDSDTRLASRIHAYLQRHGFINYGVVKRVKPLPVKKHGTIIVIGAGIAGLGAAQQLMSFGFEVLVLEARDRVGGRIATFRKGPYIADLGAMVVTGLGGNPVNVLSKQINMELIRIKQKCPLYESNGNTVLKDKDEMVEREFNRLLEATSYLSHQLDFNYIDGRPISLGEALEWVINLQDKNVKEKQVSHWKTVVKLQEKLKTVMNKV
;
A
#
# COMPACT_ATOMS: atom_id res chain seq x y z
N MET A 1 24.34 -52.46 16.81
CA MET A 1 24.02 -53.26 15.60
C MET A 1 23.25 -52.32 14.67
N GLU A 2 23.86 -51.32 14.05
CA GLU A 2 24.86 -51.33 12.97
C GLU A 2 24.43 -52.08 11.71
N ASN A 3 24.05 -51.31 10.68
CA ASN A 3 24.65 -51.23 9.34
C ASN A 3 23.86 -50.15 8.57
N LYS A 4 24.41 -48.96 8.28
CA LYS A 4 25.38 -48.61 7.21
C LYS A 4 25.03 -49.28 5.88
N ASP A 5 24.52 -48.48 4.95
CA ASP A 5 25.02 -48.48 3.58
C ASP A 5 24.87 -47.10 2.93
N SER A 6 26.01 -46.63 2.44
CA SER A 6 26.27 -45.36 1.79
C SER A 6 26.38 -45.60 0.29
N VAL A 7 25.69 -44.81 -0.53
CA VAL A 7 26.01 -44.69 -1.96
C VAL A 7 26.11 -43.21 -2.30
N GLY A 8 27.36 -42.76 -2.45
CA GLY A 8 27.70 -41.50 -3.07
C GLY A 8 27.94 -41.70 -4.56
N THR A 9 27.47 -40.76 -5.37
CA THR A 9 27.91 -40.59 -6.76
C THR A 9 28.22 -39.12 -6.97
N GLY A 10 29.52 -38.83 -7.06
CA GLY A 10 30.04 -37.53 -7.41
C GLY A 10 29.89 -37.26 -8.91
N ILE A 11 29.56 -36.02 -9.24
CA ILE A 11 29.67 -35.49 -10.60
C ILE A 11 30.74 -34.39 -10.57
N LYS A 12 31.79 -34.64 -11.34
CA LYS A 12 32.97 -33.79 -11.55
C LYS A 12 32.59 -32.53 -12.33
N ARG A 13 33.13 -31.39 -11.89
CA ARG A 13 33.32 -30.17 -12.71
C ARG A 13 34.46 -30.39 -13.71
N PRO A 14 34.45 -29.70 -14.86
CA PRO A 14 35.67 -29.22 -15.49
C PRO A 14 35.84 -27.73 -15.22
N ALA A 15 37.08 -27.36 -14.92
CA ALA A 15 37.61 -26.01 -14.99
C ALA A 15 38.45 -25.94 -16.26
N GLU A 16 38.39 -24.83 -16.99
CA GLU A 16 39.47 -24.34 -17.84
C GLU A 16 39.32 -22.83 -18.02
N ALA A 17 40.46 -22.15 -18.19
CA ALA A 17 40.71 -20.74 -17.95
C ALA A 17 41.28 -20.06 -19.21
N LEU A 18 41.62 -18.77 -19.06
CA LEU A 18 42.45 -17.90 -19.94
C LEU A 18 41.65 -17.20 -21.06
N ASP A 19 41.85 -15.93 -21.42
CA ASP A 19 42.61 -14.77 -20.91
C ASP A 19 42.23 -13.53 -21.77
N ASP A 20 42.73 -12.36 -21.37
CA ASP A 20 43.04 -11.15 -22.16
C ASP A 20 41.97 -10.09 -22.53
N ASP A 21 41.97 -9.01 -21.73
CA ASP A 21 42.50 -7.66 -22.04
C ASP A 21 42.36 -7.09 -23.48
N ASP A 22 41.69 -5.95 -23.63
CA ASP A 22 42.34 -4.65 -23.86
C ASP A 22 41.32 -3.57 -24.30
N SER A 23 41.51 -2.44 -23.67
CA SER A 23 41.01 -1.12 -24.02
C SER A 23 41.30 -0.70 -25.47
N ARG A 24 40.45 0.17 -26.05
CA ARG A 24 40.84 1.54 -26.47
C ARG A 24 39.76 2.31 -27.24
N LYS A 25 39.75 3.59 -26.88
CA LYS A 25 39.09 4.74 -27.49
C LYS A 25 39.46 4.92 -28.96
N GLY A 26 38.52 5.42 -29.76
CA GLY A 26 38.80 5.95 -31.10
C GLY A 26 37.67 6.79 -31.68
N LYS A 27 37.60 8.07 -31.31
CA LYS A 27 36.87 9.12 -32.06
C LYS A 27 37.48 9.25 -33.46
N LYS A 28 36.67 9.32 -34.52
CA LYS A 28 36.97 10.16 -35.69
C LYS A 28 35.73 10.61 -36.47
N LYS A 29 35.80 11.89 -36.84
CA LYS A 29 34.84 12.78 -37.48
C LYS A 29 34.53 12.42 -38.94
N ARG A 30 33.29 12.80 -39.33
CA ARG A 30 32.83 13.49 -40.56
C ARG A 30 33.34 13.03 -41.92
N GLY A 31 32.39 12.62 -42.77
CA GLY A 31 32.39 12.85 -44.21
C GLY A 31 31.01 13.37 -44.63
N LYS A 32 30.97 14.55 -45.26
CA LYS A 32 29.82 15.10 -45.99
C LYS A 32 29.74 14.42 -47.35
N ASN A 33 28.54 14.19 -47.87
CA ASN A 33 28.24 14.30 -49.30
C ASN A 33 26.80 14.82 -49.44
N GLU A 34 26.66 15.92 -50.17
CA GLU A 34 25.41 16.50 -50.68
C GLU A 34 25.11 15.83 -52.02
N GLN A 35 23.83 15.51 -52.32
CA GLN A 35 23.07 16.14 -53.40
C GLN A 35 21.67 15.52 -53.61
N ASP A 36 20.76 16.43 -53.95
CA ASP A 36 19.50 16.32 -54.72
C ASP A 36 18.16 16.11 -53.99
N GLU A 37 17.60 17.29 -53.66
CA GLU A 37 16.22 17.80 -53.81
C GLU A 37 15.09 16.84 -54.22
N ASP A 38 14.03 16.83 -53.39
CA ASP A 38 12.64 16.91 -53.83
C ASP A 38 11.82 17.66 -52.76
N GLU A 39 11.15 18.74 -53.18
CA GLU A 39 10.36 19.63 -52.33
C GLU A 39 9.05 18.97 -51.85
N ALA A 40 8.83 18.95 -50.53
CA ALA A 40 7.50 18.78 -49.94
C ALA A 40 7.36 19.67 -48.68
N ALA A 41 6.25 20.40 -48.60
CA ALA A 41 5.98 21.49 -47.67
C ALA A 41 6.08 21.13 -46.16
N PRO A 42 6.56 22.04 -45.28
CA PRO A 42 6.70 21.77 -43.85
C PRO A 42 5.41 22.12 -43.11
N GLY A 43 4.61 21.13 -42.72
CA GLY A 43 3.32 21.36 -42.04
C GLY A 43 3.01 20.47 -40.84
N ASP A 44 3.49 19.22 -40.82
CA ASP A 44 2.97 18.22 -39.87
C ASP A 44 4.02 17.53 -38.99
N VAL A 45 5.31 17.53 -39.35
CA VAL A 45 6.37 16.89 -38.54
C VAL A 45 6.67 17.67 -37.25
N VAL A 46 6.59 19.00 -37.29
CA VAL A 46 6.83 19.86 -36.11
C VAL A 46 5.71 19.71 -35.06
N LYS A 47 4.49 19.33 -35.47
CA LYS A 47 3.39 19.11 -34.52
C LYS A 47 3.50 17.80 -33.76
N GLU A 48 4.12 16.78 -34.34
CA GLU A 48 4.36 15.50 -33.65
C GLU A 48 5.54 15.59 -32.69
N GLU A 49 6.63 16.27 -33.06
CA GLU A 49 7.76 16.51 -32.15
C GLU A 49 7.37 17.41 -30.98
N VAL A 50 6.61 18.50 -31.22
CA VAL A 50 6.11 19.37 -30.14
C VAL A 50 5.11 18.63 -29.25
N LYS A 51 4.26 17.75 -29.79
CA LYS A 51 3.37 16.90 -28.97
C LYS A 51 4.12 15.82 -28.20
N ALA A 52 5.21 15.27 -28.75
CA ALA A 52 6.05 14.31 -28.06
C ALA A 52 6.81 14.98 -26.91
N GLU A 53 7.38 16.17 -27.13
CA GLU A 53 8.03 16.97 -26.09
C GLU A 53 7.04 17.48 -25.03
N GLU A 54 5.80 17.88 -25.42
CA GLU A 54 4.73 18.25 -24.48
C GLU A 54 4.24 17.05 -23.66
N LYS A 55 4.27 15.84 -24.22
CA LYS A 55 3.89 14.60 -23.54
C LYS A 55 5.02 14.09 -22.64
N GLU A 56 6.28 14.21 -23.06
CA GLU A 56 7.45 13.91 -22.24
C GLU A 56 7.59 14.92 -21.09
N THR A 57 7.34 16.21 -21.33
CA THR A 57 7.31 17.22 -20.26
C THR A 57 6.11 17.08 -19.34
N LYS A 58 4.94 16.62 -19.83
CA LYS A 58 3.83 16.20 -18.95
C LYS A 58 4.18 14.97 -18.14
N ASP A 59 4.73 13.91 -18.75
CA ASP A 59 5.11 12.69 -18.03
C ASP A 59 6.22 13.00 -16.99
N ILE A 60 7.16 13.91 -17.28
CA ILE A 60 8.18 14.40 -16.33
C ILE A 60 7.56 15.30 -15.25
N LYS A 61 6.50 16.05 -15.56
CA LYS A 61 5.77 16.89 -14.60
C LYS A 61 4.86 16.06 -13.69
N ASP A 62 4.22 15.03 -14.21
CA ASP A 62 3.45 14.02 -13.45
C ASP A 62 4.40 13.17 -12.58
N LEU A 63 5.61 12.86 -13.09
CA LEU A 63 6.69 12.25 -12.28
C LEU A 63 7.25 13.21 -11.23
N LYS A 64 7.23 14.53 -11.45
CA LYS A 64 7.65 15.55 -10.47
C LYS A 64 6.57 15.88 -9.45
N ASP A 65 5.30 15.85 -9.83
CA ASP A 65 4.17 15.98 -8.92
C ASP A 65 4.07 14.75 -7.99
N ASP A 66 4.57 13.59 -8.44
CA ASP A 66 4.84 12.40 -7.60
C ASP A 66 6.11 12.50 -6.72
N LEU A 67 6.93 13.54 -6.92
CA LEU A 67 8.18 13.83 -6.19
C LEU A 67 8.06 15.07 -5.28
N GLU A 68 7.03 15.89 -5.42
CA GLU A 68 6.79 17.10 -4.62
C GLU A 68 5.47 16.98 -3.85
N GLY A 69 5.53 16.45 -2.62
CA GLY A 69 4.45 16.62 -1.64
C GLY A 69 3.93 15.37 -0.92
N GLU A 70 4.79 14.47 -0.45
CA GLU A 70 4.49 13.83 0.84
C GLU A 70 5.23 14.64 1.91
N ASP A 71 4.64 15.78 2.29
CA ASP A 71 4.91 16.36 3.61
C ASP A 71 4.87 15.20 4.61
N ASP A 72 5.93 14.99 5.38
CA ASP A 72 5.93 13.98 6.43
C ASP A 72 4.61 14.16 7.21
N PRO A 73 3.67 13.18 7.16
CA PRO A 73 2.34 13.37 7.72
C PRO A 73 2.39 13.52 9.25
N THR A 74 3.57 13.61 9.86
CA THR A 74 3.81 13.95 11.26
C THR A 74 4.10 15.46 11.51
N VAL A 75 4.16 16.29 10.47
CA VAL A 75 4.44 17.74 10.56
C VAL A 75 3.19 18.50 11.01
N GLY A 76 2.75 18.25 12.25
CA GLY A 76 1.66 18.97 12.90
C GLY A 76 0.79 18.12 13.82
N LEU A 77 -0.06 18.78 14.60
CA LEU A 77 -1.00 18.12 15.50
C LEU A 77 -2.03 17.28 14.75
N GLU A 78 -2.56 17.81 13.64
CA GLU A 78 -3.52 17.09 12.80
C GLU A 78 -2.88 15.89 12.11
N GLY A 79 -1.66 16.08 11.61
CA GLY A 79 -0.84 15.02 11.04
C GLY A 79 -0.59 13.88 12.03
N ALA A 80 -0.23 14.20 13.28
CA ALA A 80 -0.02 13.20 14.32
C ALA A 80 -1.29 12.39 14.63
N ALA A 81 -2.47 13.03 14.62
CA ALA A 81 -3.75 12.33 14.77
C ALA A 81 -4.02 11.41 13.57
N PHE A 82 -3.82 11.91 12.34
CA PHE A 82 -3.95 11.13 11.10
C PHE A 82 -3.01 9.92 11.06
N ALA A 83 -1.71 10.12 11.38
CA ALA A 83 -0.71 9.07 11.48
C ALA A 83 -1.08 7.99 12.52
N SER A 84 -1.87 8.38 13.53
CA SER A 84 -2.40 7.49 14.58
C SER A 84 -3.78 6.91 14.27
N ARG A 85 -4.33 7.17 13.06
CA ARG A 85 -5.68 6.77 12.62
C ARG A 85 -6.79 7.30 13.52
N MET A 86 -6.64 8.54 13.99
CA MET A 86 -7.62 9.23 14.81
C MET A 86 -8.04 10.56 14.16
N PRO A 87 -9.31 10.96 14.28
CA PRO A 87 -9.74 12.28 13.84
C PRO A 87 -9.13 13.36 14.74
N SER A 88 -8.56 14.41 14.15
CA SER A 88 -7.86 15.48 14.88
C SER A 88 -8.81 16.38 15.69
N ASP A 89 -10.06 16.53 15.23
CA ASP A 89 -11.02 17.57 15.62
C ASP A 89 -12.22 17.07 16.43
N LYS A 90 -12.34 15.75 16.63
CA LYS A 90 -13.42 15.12 17.39
C LYS A 90 -12.95 13.91 18.18
N LEU A 91 -13.74 13.55 19.18
CA LEU A 91 -13.53 12.32 19.95
C LEU A 91 -13.94 11.11 19.11
N THR A 92 -13.17 10.04 19.24
CA THR A 92 -13.56 8.70 18.79
C THR A 92 -14.63 8.11 19.72
N THR A 93 -15.33 7.08 19.25
CA THR A 93 -16.30 6.33 20.07
C THR A 93 -15.65 5.77 21.34
N LEU A 94 -14.41 5.27 21.25
CA LEU A 94 -13.67 4.74 22.39
C LEU A 94 -13.36 5.83 23.41
N GLU A 95 -12.84 6.98 22.97
CA GLU A 95 -12.58 8.12 23.86
C GLU A 95 -13.87 8.60 24.53
N GLY A 96 -14.97 8.71 23.78
CA GLY A 96 -16.27 9.08 24.32
C GLY A 96 -16.76 8.15 25.45
N SER A 97 -16.46 6.85 25.33
CA SER A 97 -16.80 5.84 26.35
C SER A 97 -15.85 5.78 27.55
N LEU A 98 -14.63 6.32 27.45
CA LEU A 98 -13.66 6.31 28.56
C LEU A 98 -13.60 7.65 29.28
N PHE A 99 -13.92 8.73 28.57
CA PHE A 99 -13.90 10.11 29.05
C PHE A 99 -15.31 10.70 28.98
N HIS A 100 -16.29 10.05 29.62
CA HIS A 100 -17.69 10.48 29.64
C HIS A 100 -17.88 11.91 30.16
N ASP A 101 -17.04 12.32 31.12
CA ASP A 101 -16.99 13.69 31.64
C ASP A 101 -16.60 14.69 30.56
N ILE A 102 -15.65 14.33 29.70
CA ILE A 102 -15.18 15.18 28.58
C ILE A 102 -16.17 15.15 27.41
N ALA A 103 -16.74 13.99 27.08
CA ALA A 103 -17.71 13.86 26.00
C ALA A 103 -18.92 14.78 26.19
N ASN A 104 -19.39 14.89 27.43
CA ASN A 104 -20.52 15.74 27.82
C ASN A 104 -20.10 17.16 28.25
N ALA A 105 -18.80 17.48 28.24
CA ALA A 105 -18.30 18.80 28.63
C ALA A 105 -18.55 19.87 27.55
N PRO A 106 -18.41 21.17 27.90
CA PRO A 106 -18.42 22.25 26.92
C PRO A 106 -17.36 22.07 25.83
N GLN A 107 -17.59 22.71 24.68
CA GLN A 107 -16.70 22.59 23.52
C GLN A 107 -15.25 22.95 23.83
N ALA A 108 -15.01 23.96 24.68
CA ALA A 108 -13.66 24.37 25.08
C ALA A 108 -12.88 23.23 25.77
N THR A 109 -13.52 22.49 26.67
CA THR A 109 -12.90 21.34 27.35
C THR A 109 -12.62 20.18 26.39
N ARG A 110 -13.51 19.95 25.42
CA ARG A 110 -13.28 18.95 24.37
C ARG A 110 -12.09 19.33 23.48
N GLN A 111 -11.99 20.60 23.10
CA GLN A 111 -10.84 21.09 22.31
C GLN A 111 -9.53 21.00 23.09
N LEU A 112 -9.55 21.28 24.40
CA LEU A 112 -8.40 21.08 25.28
C LEU A 112 -7.94 19.61 25.28
N PHE A 113 -8.86 18.66 25.44
CA PHE A 113 -8.55 17.22 25.37
C PHE A 113 -7.90 16.84 24.03
N LEU A 114 -8.50 17.27 22.92
CA LEU A 114 -8.04 16.94 21.57
C LEU A 114 -6.64 17.49 21.32
N HIS A 115 -6.36 18.71 21.78
CA HIS A 115 -5.03 19.32 21.67
C HIS A 115 -3.99 18.51 22.44
N ILE A 116 -4.22 18.22 23.73
CA ILE A 116 -3.27 17.46 24.56
C ILE A 116 -3.01 16.08 23.96
N ARG A 117 -4.07 15.39 23.52
CA ARG A 117 -3.98 14.09 22.85
C ARG A 117 -3.11 14.18 21.59
N ASN A 118 -3.41 15.09 20.67
CA ASN A 118 -2.69 15.23 19.41
C ASN A 118 -1.22 15.60 19.66
N ARG A 119 -0.96 16.42 20.68
CA ARG A 119 0.40 16.84 21.05
C ARG A 119 1.21 15.66 21.59
N PHE A 120 0.66 14.81 22.44
CA PHE A 120 1.35 13.61 22.92
C PHE A 120 1.63 12.60 21.80
N LEU A 121 0.71 12.44 20.85
CA LEU A 121 0.97 11.63 19.64
C LEU A 121 2.12 12.23 18.83
N GLN A 122 2.11 13.56 18.63
CA GLN A 122 3.15 14.26 17.88
C GLN A 122 4.53 14.06 18.52
N MET A 123 4.63 14.26 19.83
CA MET A 123 5.86 14.04 20.60
C MET A 123 6.40 12.62 20.43
N TRP A 124 5.51 11.62 20.52
CA TRP A 124 5.88 10.22 20.33
C TRP A 124 6.36 9.92 18.91
N LEU A 125 5.62 10.39 17.90
CA LEU A 125 5.94 10.14 16.49
C LEU A 125 7.22 10.86 16.04
N ALA A 126 7.57 11.97 16.67
CA ALA A 126 8.82 12.69 16.43
C ALA A 126 10.06 11.94 16.94
N SER A 127 9.94 11.17 18.03
CA SER A 127 11.04 10.39 18.61
C SER A 127 10.59 8.99 19.06
N PRO A 128 10.26 8.08 18.11
CA PRO A 128 9.67 6.78 18.44
C PRO A 128 10.67 5.77 19.00
N LEU A 129 11.95 6.12 19.07
CA LEU A 129 13.02 5.26 19.60
C LEU A 129 13.09 5.29 21.13
N GLN A 130 12.53 6.32 21.77
CA GLN A 130 12.61 6.53 23.21
C GLN A 130 11.22 6.62 23.84
N GLU A 131 11.07 6.02 25.02
CA GLU A 131 9.82 6.05 25.77
C GLU A 131 9.41 7.50 26.10
N LEU A 132 8.22 7.89 25.66
CA LEU A 132 7.55 9.12 26.06
C LEU A 132 6.91 8.93 27.43
N THR A 133 7.66 9.24 28.49
CA THR A 133 7.17 9.25 29.86
C THR A 133 6.20 10.42 30.09
N TYR A 134 5.26 10.29 31.02
CA TYR A 134 4.34 11.39 31.37
C TYR A 134 5.09 12.65 31.82
N GLU A 135 6.18 12.52 32.57
CA GLU A 135 6.95 13.65 33.08
C GLU A 135 7.56 14.48 31.93
N ASN A 136 8.20 13.83 30.97
CA ASN A 136 8.71 14.50 29.76
C ASN A 136 7.58 15.07 28.91
N ALA A 137 6.48 14.32 28.73
CA ALA A 137 5.34 14.78 27.95
C ALA A 137 4.69 16.03 28.55
N LEU A 138 4.59 16.11 29.88
CA LEU A 138 4.07 17.28 30.58
C LEU A 138 5.05 18.46 30.53
N HIS A 139 6.36 18.21 30.66
CA HIS A 139 7.39 19.23 30.57
C HIS A 139 7.39 19.96 29.22
N ASP A 140 7.20 19.21 28.13
CA ASP A 140 7.21 19.75 26.75
C ASP A 140 5.83 20.23 26.27
N LEU A 141 4.82 20.19 27.16
CA LEU A 141 3.47 20.68 26.89
C LEU A 141 3.41 22.18 27.16
N GLU A 142 2.89 22.95 26.20
CA GLU A 142 2.88 24.41 26.28
C GLU A 142 1.67 24.92 27.08
N ALA A 143 1.81 26.06 27.75
CA ALA A 143 0.68 26.74 28.38
C ALA A 143 -0.35 27.20 27.32
N PRO A 144 -1.67 27.11 27.58
CA PRO A 144 -2.31 26.72 28.85
C PRO A 144 -2.58 25.21 29.01
N PHE A 145 -2.09 24.37 28.09
CA PHE A 145 -2.44 22.94 28.03
C PHE A 145 -1.78 22.09 29.13
N ASP A 146 -0.72 22.61 29.75
CA ASP A 146 0.01 22.04 30.89
C ASP A 146 -0.70 22.22 32.25
N SER A 147 -1.69 23.10 32.32
CA SER A 147 -2.34 23.49 33.59
C SER A 147 -3.16 22.36 34.25
N ASP A 148 -3.95 21.61 33.47
CA ASP A 148 -4.72 20.46 33.99
C ASP A 148 -3.89 19.17 33.93
N THR A 149 -2.99 19.04 34.90
CA THR A 149 -2.10 17.88 35.04
C THR A 149 -2.86 16.56 35.16
N ARG A 150 -4.05 16.56 35.79
CA ARG A 150 -4.86 15.34 35.96
C ARG A 150 -5.46 14.88 34.64
N LEU A 151 -5.98 15.81 33.83
CA LEU A 151 -6.46 15.51 32.49
C LEU A 151 -5.32 14.99 31.61
N ALA A 152 -4.17 15.70 31.59
CA ALA A 152 -3.00 15.28 30.84
C ALA A 152 -2.53 13.87 31.23
N SER A 153 -2.49 13.55 32.53
CA SER A 153 -2.12 12.22 33.03
C SER A 153 -3.08 11.13 32.54
N ARG A 154 -4.40 11.39 32.56
CA ARG A 154 -5.41 10.44 32.05
C ARG A 154 -5.26 10.21 30.55
N ILE A 155 -4.99 11.26 29.76
CA ILE A 155 -4.80 11.17 28.31
C ILE A 155 -3.53 10.38 28.00
N HIS A 156 -2.41 10.68 28.66
CA HIS A 156 -1.16 9.94 28.48
C HIS A 156 -1.34 8.45 28.80
N ALA A 157 -1.97 8.14 29.94
CA ALA A 157 -2.26 6.77 30.35
C ALA A 157 -3.17 6.03 29.35
N TYR A 158 -4.18 6.72 28.79
CA TYR A 158 -5.03 6.17 27.73
C TYR A 158 -4.22 5.83 26.47
N LEU A 159 -3.45 6.80 25.95
CA LEU A 159 -2.65 6.59 24.75
C LEU A 159 -1.65 5.43 24.91
N GLN A 160 -0.99 5.35 26.06
CA GLN A 160 -0.07 4.26 26.37
C GLN A 160 -0.79 2.92 26.51
N ARG A 161 -1.93 2.88 27.23
CA ARG A 161 -2.70 1.65 27.46
C ARG A 161 -3.20 1.03 26.17
N HIS A 162 -3.63 1.85 25.22
CA HIS A 162 -4.18 1.41 23.94
C HIS A 162 -3.15 1.30 22.82
N GLY A 163 -1.85 1.51 23.12
CA GLY A 163 -0.77 1.33 22.15
C GLY A 163 -0.70 2.40 21.06
N PHE A 164 -1.17 3.62 21.34
CA PHE A 164 -0.99 4.77 20.45
C PHE A 164 0.39 5.41 20.60
N ILE A 165 0.97 5.32 21.80
CA ILE A 165 2.34 5.74 22.11
C ILE A 165 3.09 4.60 22.81
N ASN A 166 4.42 4.69 22.85
CA ASN A 166 5.28 3.76 23.58
C ASN A 166 5.14 2.28 23.16
N TYR A 167 4.82 2.04 21.88
CA TYR A 167 4.69 0.70 21.31
C TYR A 167 5.90 0.33 20.45
N GLY A 168 6.10 -0.98 20.23
CA GLY A 168 7.18 -1.52 19.43
C GLY A 168 8.50 -1.63 20.19
N VAL A 169 9.61 -1.39 19.49
CA VAL A 169 10.98 -1.54 20.05
C VAL A 169 11.45 -0.18 20.55
N VAL A 170 11.24 0.06 21.85
CA VAL A 170 11.46 1.36 22.48
C VAL A 170 12.54 1.27 23.55
N LYS A 171 13.46 2.24 23.58
CA LYS A 171 14.39 2.42 24.69
C LYS A 171 13.64 2.98 25.89
N ARG A 172 13.47 2.14 26.92
CA ARG A 172 12.81 2.53 28.17
C ARG A 172 13.67 3.47 28.98
N VAL A 173 13.04 4.49 29.55
CA VAL A 173 13.64 5.39 30.53
C VAL A 173 13.39 4.83 31.93
N LYS A 174 12.19 4.31 32.20
CA LYS A 174 11.85 3.69 33.48
C LYS A 174 12.06 2.16 33.40
N PRO A 175 12.72 1.55 34.40
CA PRO A 175 12.84 0.09 34.45
C PRO A 175 11.45 -0.55 34.54
N LEU A 176 11.32 -1.77 34.02
CA LEU A 176 10.08 -2.51 34.13
C LEU A 176 9.71 -2.74 35.60
N PRO A 177 8.40 -2.76 35.94
CA PRO A 177 7.95 -3.07 37.28
C PRO A 177 8.50 -4.43 37.74
N VAL A 178 9.14 -4.46 38.91
CA VAL A 178 9.71 -5.69 39.49
C VAL A 178 8.61 -6.65 39.95
N LYS A 179 7.51 -6.11 40.50
CA LYS A 179 6.35 -6.90 40.91
C LYS A 179 5.45 -7.15 39.72
N LYS A 180 5.30 -8.41 39.33
CA LYS A 180 4.39 -8.83 38.27
C LYS A 180 2.94 -8.88 38.76
N HIS A 181 2.00 -8.43 37.95
CA HIS A 181 0.56 -8.41 38.28
C HIS A 181 -0.16 -9.74 38.01
N GLY A 182 0.45 -10.63 37.23
CA GLY A 182 -0.08 -11.94 36.86
C GLY A 182 0.68 -12.52 35.67
N THR A 183 0.42 -13.79 35.36
CA THR A 183 1.05 -14.52 34.25
C THR A 183 0.06 -14.67 33.10
N ILE A 184 0.51 -14.33 31.88
CA ILE A 184 -0.27 -14.39 30.65
C ILE A 184 0.45 -15.29 29.64
N ILE A 185 -0.28 -16.24 29.06
CA ILE A 185 0.23 -17.07 27.97
C ILE A 185 -0.29 -16.53 26.64
N VAL A 186 0.61 -16.27 25.70
CA VAL A 186 0.31 -15.87 24.32
C VAL A 186 0.61 -17.06 23.41
N ILE A 187 -0.39 -17.53 22.68
CA ILE A 187 -0.26 -18.63 21.72
C ILE A 187 0.05 -18.05 20.34
N GLY A 188 1.27 -18.30 19.83
CA GLY A 188 1.77 -17.87 18.53
C GLY A 188 2.70 -16.64 18.63
N ALA A 189 3.93 -16.78 18.12
CA ALA A 189 4.93 -15.71 18.02
C ALA A 189 4.92 -15.03 16.64
N GLY A 190 3.74 -14.83 16.05
CA GLY A 190 3.54 -13.92 14.92
C GLY A 190 3.54 -12.45 15.37
N ILE A 191 3.51 -11.50 14.42
CA ILE A 191 3.58 -10.07 14.74
C ILE A 191 2.49 -9.60 15.74
N ALA A 192 1.28 -10.16 15.64
CA ALA A 192 0.19 -9.86 16.58
C ALA A 192 0.51 -10.34 18.01
N GLY A 193 1.01 -11.57 18.16
CA GLY A 193 1.36 -12.14 19.45
C GLY A 193 2.58 -11.45 20.08
N LEU A 194 3.61 -11.17 19.28
CA LEU A 194 4.79 -10.42 19.73
C LEU A 194 4.45 -8.99 20.15
N GLY A 195 3.60 -8.29 19.39
CA GLY A 195 3.13 -6.96 19.74
C GLY A 195 2.34 -6.95 21.05
N ALA A 196 1.41 -7.91 21.23
CA ALA A 196 0.67 -8.05 22.49
C ALA A 196 1.60 -8.39 23.67
N ALA A 197 2.55 -9.31 23.48
CA ALA A 197 3.49 -9.71 24.51
C ALA A 197 4.38 -8.55 24.97
N GLN A 198 4.89 -7.74 24.04
CA GLN A 198 5.65 -6.53 24.37
C GLN A 198 4.82 -5.53 25.19
N GLN A 199 3.57 -5.26 24.78
CA GLN A 199 2.70 -4.34 25.52
C GLN A 199 2.35 -4.87 26.92
N LEU A 200 2.00 -6.14 27.06
CA LEU A 200 1.67 -6.73 28.36
C LEU A 200 2.88 -6.76 29.30
N MET A 201 4.06 -7.09 28.77
CA MET A 201 5.30 -7.00 29.55
C MET A 201 5.57 -5.56 30.00
N SER A 202 5.29 -4.56 29.15
CA SER A 202 5.41 -3.14 29.50
C SER A 202 4.49 -2.72 30.65
N PHE A 203 3.32 -3.34 30.77
CA PHE A 203 2.35 -3.08 31.83
C PHE A 203 2.63 -3.87 33.10
N GLY A 204 3.77 -4.57 33.18
CA GLY A 204 4.17 -5.31 34.38
C GLY A 204 3.56 -6.71 34.50
N PHE A 205 3.10 -7.32 33.41
CA PHE A 205 2.72 -8.74 33.42
C PHE A 205 3.93 -9.64 33.16
N GLU A 206 3.86 -10.87 33.66
CA GLU A 206 4.72 -11.95 33.22
C GLU A 206 4.10 -12.57 31.98
N VAL A 207 4.86 -12.71 30.90
CA VAL A 207 4.32 -13.17 29.61
C VAL A 207 5.14 -14.34 29.10
N LEU A 208 4.46 -15.46 28.82
CA LEU A 208 5.02 -16.63 28.16
C LEU A 208 4.45 -16.73 26.74
N VAL A 209 5.31 -16.73 25.73
CA VAL A 209 4.89 -16.92 24.33
C VAL A 209 5.17 -18.37 23.91
N LEU A 210 4.15 -19.06 23.40
CA LEU A 210 4.25 -20.43 22.90
C LEU A 210 4.16 -20.41 21.38
N GLU A 211 5.24 -20.80 20.70
CA GLU A 211 5.30 -20.90 19.24
C GLU A 211 5.50 -22.36 18.83
N ALA A 212 4.72 -22.81 17.84
CA ALA A 212 4.78 -24.19 17.36
C ALA A 212 5.99 -24.43 16.44
N ARG A 213 6.45 -23.38 15.74
CA ARG A 213 7.60 -23.43 14.84
C ARG A 213 8.90 -23.21 15.59
N ASP A 214 10.00 -23.49 14.90
CA ASP A 214 11.38 -23.23 15.31
C ASP A 214 11.82 -21.76 15.11
N ARG A 215 10.87 -20.88 14.75
CA ARG A 215 11.13 -19.47 14.48
C ARG A 215 9.92 -18.61 14.85
N VAL A 216 10.19 -17.34 15.12
CA VAL A 216 9.16 -16.30 15.26
C VAL A 216 8.70 -15.77 13.89
N GLY A 217 7.76 -14.82 13.90
CA GLY A 217 7.27 -14.08 12.73
C GLY A 217 6.03 -14.68 12.06
N GLY A 218 5.80 -16.00 12.23
CA GLY A 218 4.64 -16.68 11.67
C GLY A 218 4.59 -16.56 10.14
N ARG A 219 3.59 -15.82 9.62
CA ARG A 219 3.40 -15.54 8.19
C ARG A 219 4.38 -14.50 7.62
N ILE A 220 5.14 -13.80 8.47
CA ILE A 220 6.27 -12.97 8.05
C ILE A 220 7.49 -13.89 8.09
N ALA A 221 7.98 -14.30 6.92
CA ALA A 221 8.98 -15.34 6.81
C ALA A 221 9.99 -14.99 5.71
N THR A 222 11.25 -14.78 6.11
CA THR A 222 12.34 -14.44 5.19
C THR A 222 13.26 -15.63 4.99
N PHE A 223 13.45 -16.05 3.75
CA PHE A 223 14.51 -16.95 3.35
C PHE A 223 15.85 -16.21 3.31
N ARG A 224 16.89 -16.79 3.90
CA ARG A 224 18.25 -16.22 3.95
C ARG A 224 19.28 -17.30 3.65
N LYS A 225 20.06 -17.13 2.58
CA LYS A 225 21.16 -18.04 2.21
C LYS A 225 22.25 -17.28 1.46
N GLY A 226 23.42 -17.13 2.09
CA GLY A 226 24.51 -16.31 1.53
C GLY A 226 24.03 -14.86 1.32
N PRO A 227 24.24 -14.26 0.13
CA PRO A 227 23.74 -12.91 -0.16
C PRO A 227 22.25 -12.87 -0.51
N TYR A 228 21.59 -14.01 -0.67
CA TYR A 228 20.20 -14.07 -1.11
C TYR A 228 19.24 -13.91 0.08
N ILE A 229 18.38 -12.90 -0.02
CA ILE A 229 17.31 -12.59 0.93
C ILE A 229 16.02 -12.47 0.13
N ALA A 230 15.00 -13.24 0.50
CA ALA A 230 13.69 -13.18 -0.14
C ALA A 230 12.60 -13.48 0.89
N ASP A 231 11.54 -12.67 0.88
CA ASP A 231 10.37 -12.94 1.72
C ASP A 231 9.44 -13.94 1.05
N LEU A 232 9.08 -14.99 1.80
CA LEU A 232 8.08 -16.00 1.43
C LEU A 232 6.67 -15.63 1.93
N GLY A 233 6.56 -14.50 2.64
CA GLY A 233 5.36 -14.03 3.32
C GLY A 233 5.10 -12.56 3.03
N ALA A 234 4.81 -11.78 4.07
CA ALA A 234 4.62 -10.34 3.91
C ALA A 234 5.94 -9.66 3.45
N MET A 235 5.86 -8.88 2.36
CA MET A 235 6.99 -8.15 1.78
C MET A 235 6.66 -6.70 1.36
N VAL A 236 5.39 -6.30 1.45
CA VAL A 236 4.91 -4.97 1.04
C VAL A 236 4.34 -4.23 2.23
N VAL A 237 4.76 -2.97 2.40
CA VAL A 237 4.11 -2.02 3.32
C VAL A 237 3.21 -1.12 2.49
N THR A 238 1.90 -1.19 2.74
CA THR A 238 0.88 -0.47 1.95
C THR A 238 0.72 0.96 2.44
N GLY A 239 1.52 1.87 1.89
CA GLY A 239 1.54 3.29 2.27
C GLY A 239 2.08 3.52 3.68
N LEU A 240 2.61 4.73 3.92
CA LEU A 240 3.17 5.12 5.22
C LEU A 240 2.22 6.03 6.01
N GLY A 241 1.35 6.78 5.33
CA GLY A 241 0.32 7.60 5.96
C GLY A 241 -0.63 6.77 6.82
N GLY A 242 -0.68 7.05 8.12
CA GLY A 242 -1.54 6.31 9.05
C GLY A 242 -1.11 4.87 9.35
N ASN A 243 0.02 4.39 8.82
CA ASN A 243 0.44 2.99 8.98
C ASN A 243 1.39 2.84 10.18
N PRO A 244 1.08 2.01 11.20
CA PRO A 244 1.94 1.87 12.38
C PRO A 244 3.29 1.20 12.05
N VAL A 245 3.40 0.53 10.90
CA VAL A 245 4.67 -0.02 10.40
C VAL A 245 5.68 1.10 10.09
N ASN A 246 5.24 2.32 9.81
CA ASN A 246 6.15 3.47 9.63
C ASN A 246 6.89 3.83 10.95
N VAL A 247 6.25 3.64 12.11
CA VAL A 247 6.93 3.81 13.39
C VAL A 247 7.91 2.66 13.63
N LEU A 248 7.48 1.43 13.33
CA LEU A 248 8.34 0.25 13.49
C LEU A 248 9.55 0.29 12.55
N SER A 249 9.41 0.78 11.32
CA SER A 249 10.50 0.88 10.34
C SER A 249 11.62 1.77 10.85
N LYS A 250 11.27 2.92 11.46
CA LYS A 250 12.20 3.83 12.14
C LYS A 250 12.87 3.16 13.35
N GLN A 251 12.13 2.33 14.10
CA GLN A 251 12.66 1.66 15.30
C GLN A 251 13.66 0.53 15.01
N ILE A 252 13.43 -0.24 13.95
CA ILE A 252 14.23 -1.43 13.62
C ILE A 252 15.19 -1.23 12.44
N ASN A 253 15.30 0.01 11.94
CA ASN A 253 16.10 0.37 10.77
C ASN A 253 15.76 -0.49 9.53
N MET A 254 14.47 -0.57 9.21
CA MET A 254 13.98 -1.33 8.05
C MET A 254 14.19 -0.52 6.77
N GLU A 255 14.87 -1.09 5.78
CA GLU A 255 15.04 -0.50 4.46
C GLU A 255 13.74 -0.61 3.65
N LEU A 256 13.18 0.54 3.28
CA LEU A 256 11.96 0.64 2.48
C LEU A 256 12.30 1.16 1.09
N ILE A 257 11.92 0.40 0.07
CA ILE A 257 12.13 0.75 -1.34
C ILE A 257 10.76 0.92 -2.00
N ARG A 258 10.53 2.08 -2.63
CA ARG A 258 9.28 2.35 -3.37
C ARG A 258 9.17 1.39 -4.55
N ILE A 259 8.03 0.72 -4.66
CA ILE A 259 7.71 -0.15 -5.80
C ILE A 259 7.31 0.74 -6.98
N LYS A 260 8.06 0.66 -8.08
CA LYS A 260 7.71 1.31 -9.34
C LYS A 260 6.46 0.63 -9.91
N GLN A 261 5.47 1.42 -10.29
CA GLN A 261 4.17 0.91 -10.74
C GLN A 261 4.21 0.30 -12.15
N LYS A 262 5.23 0.62 -12.96
CA LYS A 262 5.39 0.06 -14.31
C LYS A 262 5.49 -1.47 -14.26
N CYS A 263 4.46 -2.15 -14.75
CA CYS A 263 4.35 -3.60 -14.79
C CYS A 263 4.08 -4.07 -16.23
N PRO A 264 5.12 -4.33 -17.05
CA PRO A 264 4.90 -4.80 -18.42
C PRO A 264 4.30 -6.21 -18.42
N LEU A 265 3.26 -6.39 -19.23
CA LEU A 265 2.62 -7.69 -19.42
C LEU A 265 3.25 -8.46 -20.60
N TYR A 266 3.39 -9.77 -20.43
CA TYR A 266 3.89 -10.68 -21.45
C TYR A 266 2.81 -11.72 -21.76
N GLU A 267 2.55 -11.93 -23.05
CA GLU A 267 1.68 -13.01 -23.52
C GLU A 267 2.38 -14.38 -23.36
N SER A 268 1.62 -15.46 -23.50
CA SER A 268 2.14 -16.84 -23.40
C SER A 268 3.17 -17.21 -24.47
N ASN A 269 3.22 -16.45 -25.56
CA ASN A 269 4.24 -16.54 -26.61
C ASN A 269 5.57 -15.84 -26.22
N GLY A 270 5.64 -15.17 -25.06
CA GLY A 270 6.79 -14.42 -24.59
C GLY A 270 6.89 -12.99 -25.12
N ASN A 271 5.98 -12.55 -25.99
CA ASN A 271 5.95 -11.19 -26.51
C ASN A 271 5.28 -10.24 -25.50
N THR A 272 5.71 -8.97 -25.52
CA THR A 272 5.08 -7.92 -24.72
C THR A 272 3.70 -7.57 -25.28
N VAL A 273 2.74 -7.33 -24.39
CA VAL A 273 1.43 -6.78 -24.76
C VAL A 273 1.60 -5.36 -25.29
N LEU A 274 0.92 -5.02 -26.39
CA LEU A 274 0.91 -3.67 -26.95
C LEU A 274 0.26 -2.69 -25.96
N LYS A 275 0.85 -1.49 -25.82
CA LYS A 275 0.40 -0.46 -24.86
C LYS A 275 -1.09 -0.12 -25.01
N ASP A 276 -1.58 0.07 -26.24
CA ASP A 276 -3.00 0.38 -26.48
C ASP A 276 -3.94 -0.72 -26.00
N LYS A 277 -3.52 -1.99 -26.12
CA LYS A 277 -4.29 -3.15 -25.65
C LYS A 277 -4.25 -3.26 -24.13
N ASP A 278 -3.09 -3.01 -23.52
CA ASP A 278 -2.90 -2.99 -22.06
C ASP A 278 -3.85 -1.95 -21.42
N GLU A 279 -3.76 -0.69 -21.87
CA GLU A 279 -4.59 0.42 -21.37
C GLU A 279 -6.10 0.22 -21.67
N MET A 280 -6.44 -0.39 -22.80
CA MET A 280 -7.84 -0.70 -23.13
C MET A 280 -8.42 -1.75 -22.17
N VAL A 281 -7.69 -2.84 -21.92
CA VAL A 281 -8.15 -3.94 -21.07
C VAL A 281 -8.18 -3.52 -19.60
N GLU A 282 -7.20 -2.76 -19.13
CA GLU A 282 -7.19 -2.22 -17.77
C GLU A 282 -8.41 -1.31 -17.51
N ARG A 283 -8.73 -0.42 -18.46
CA ARG A 283 -9.94 0.41 -18.37
C ARG A 283 -11.21 -0.43 -18.30
N GLU A 284 -11.31 -1.48 -19.12
CA GLU A 284 -12.50 -2.35 -19.07
C GLU A 284 -12.57 -3.15 -17.78
N PHE A 285 -11.44 -3.66 -17.27
CA PHE A 285 -11.37 -4.31 -15.97
C PHE A 285 -11.91 -3.42 -14.84
N ASN A 286 -11.49 -2.15 -14.78
CA ASN A 286 -11.97 -1.20 -13.79
C ASN A 286 -13.48 -0.90 -13.95
N ARG A 287 -13.96 -0.75 -15.19
CA ARG A 287 -15.41 -0.57 -15.47
C ARG A 287 -16.25 -1.77 -15.03
N LEU A 288 -15.74 -2.99 -15.19
CA LEU A 288 -16.41 -4.20 -14.72
C LEU A 288 -16.52 -4.21 -13.19
N LEU A 289 -15.46 -3.82 -12.48
CA LEU A 289 -15.50 -3.69 -11.01
C LEU A 289 -16.52 -2.63 -10.56
N GLU A 290 -16.54 -1.46 -11.19
CA GLU A 290 -17.55 -0.43 -10.93
C GLU A 290 -18.97 -0.93 -11.17
N ALA A 291 -19.20 -1.69 -12.25
CA ALA A 291 -20.48 -2.29 -12.54
C ALA A 291 -20.90 -3.33 -11.47
N THR A 292 -19.97 -4.15 -10.97
CA THR A 292 -20.28 -5.07 -9.85
C THR A 292 -20.61 -4.33 -8.56
N SER A 293 -19.93 -3.21 -8.28
CA SER A 293 -20.26 -2.33 -7.17
C SER A 293 -21.66 -1.72 -7.32
N TYR A 294 -22.02 -1.28 -8.52
CA TYR A 294 -23.38 -0.82 -8.83
C TYR A 294 -24.43 -1.92 -8.61
N LEU A 295 -24.18 -3.14 -9.12
CA LEU A 295 -25.08 -4.28 -8.89
C LEU A 295 -25.30 -4.54 -7.39
N SER A 296 -24.24 -4.54 -6.60
CA SER A 296 -24.30 -4.82 -5.16
C SER A 296 -25.01 -3.71 -4.38
N HIS A 297 -24.63 -2.44 -4.58
CA HIS A 297 -25.08 -1.33 -3.75
C HIS A 297 -26.37 -0.65 -4.23
N GLN A 298 -26.65 -0.68 -5.53
CA GLN A 298 -27.81 0.02 -6.11
C GLN A 298 -28.96 -0.94 -6.42
N LEU A 299 -28.67 -2.16 -6.85
CA LEU A 299 -29.69 -3.16 -7.21
C LEU A 299 -29.91 -4.24 -6.14
N ASP A 300 -29.15 -4.18 -5.04
CA ASP A 300 -29.15 -5.19 -3.97
C ASP A 300 -28.96 -6.62 -4.50
N PHE A 301 -28.18 -6.77 -5.57
CA PHE A 301 -27.85 -8.05 -6.19
C PHE A 301 -26.75 -8.75 -5.38
N ASN A 302 -27.09 -9.14 -4.15
CA ASN A 302 -26.16 -9.73 -3.18
C ASN A 302 -26.46 -11.20 -2.89
N TYR A 303 -27.64 -11.70 -3.28
CA TYR A 303 -28.09 -13.07 -3.05
C TYR A 303 -28.78 -13.65 -4.28
N ILE A 304 -28.55 -14.94 -4.53
CA ILE A 304 -29.29 -15.74 -5.50
C ILE A 304 -29.70 -17.04 -4.81
N ASP A 305 -30.96 -17.45 -4.90
CA ASP A 305 -31.47 -18.68 -4.25
C ASP A 305 -31.09 -18.82 -2.76
N GLY A 306 -31.03 -17.70 -2.04
CA GLY A 306 -30.67 -17.65 -0.61
C GLY A 306 -29.18 -17.80 -0.29
N ARG A 307 -28.29 -17.93 -1.29
CA ARG A 307 -26.83 -17.91 -1.10
C ARG A 307 -26.23 -16.55 -1.45
N PRO A 308 -25.22 -16.08 -0.71
CA PRO A 308 -24.52 -14.84 -1.06
C PRO A 308 -23.76 -15.02 -2.38
N ILE A 309 -23.72 -13.94 -3.16
CA ILE A 309 -23.03 -13.88 -4.44
C ILE A 309 -21.57 -13.47 -4.20
N SER A 310 -20.64 -14.15 -4.87
CA SER A 310 -19.23 -13.78 -4.85
C SER A 310 -18.90 -12.73 -5.91
N LEU A 311 -17.79 -11.99 -5.72
CA LEU A 311 -17.32 -11.03 -6.72
C LEU A 311 -17.07 -11.69 -8.09
N GLY A 312 -16.54 -12.92 -8.11
CA GLY A 312 -16.30 -13.66 -9.35
C GLY A 312 -17.59 -13.92 -10.13
N GLU A 313 -18.65 -14.35 -9.42
CA GLU A 313 -19.95 -14.56 -10.05
C GLU A 313 -20.60 -13.25 -10.52
N ALA A 314 -20.49 -12.18 -9.74
CA ALA A 314 -20.96 -10.87 -10.16
C ALA A 314 -20.25 -10.39 -11.44
N LEU A 315 -18.93 -10.59 -11.53
CA LEU A 315 -18.14 -10.28 -12.73
C LEU A 315 -18.61 -11.11 -13.94
N GLU A 316 -18.80 -12.41 -13.79
CA GLU A 316 -19.33 -13.27 -14.86
C GLU A 316 -20.69 -12.79 -15.36
N TRP A 317 -21.58 -12.40 -14.44
CA TRP A 317 -22.87 -11.81 -14.79
C TRP A 317 -22.74 -10.52 -15.59
N VAL A 318 -21.89 -9.59 -15.15
CA VAL A 318 -21.65 -8.34 -15.87
C VAL A 318 -21.09 -8.61 -17.27
N ILE A 319 -20.10 -9.50 -17.39
CA ILE A 319 -19.49 -9.87 -18.67
C ILE A 319 -20.56 -10.46 -19.62
N ASN A 320 -21.37 -11.40 -19.13
CA ASN A 320 -22.46 -11.99 -19.92
C ASN A 320 -23.49 -10.94 -20.38
N LEU A 321 -23.78 -9.93 -19.56
CA LEU A 321 -24.65 -8.82 -19.92
C LEU A 321 -24.02 -7.92 -20.99
N GLN A 322 -22.70 -7.66 -20.93
CA GLN A 322 -22.00 -6.92 -21.98
C GLN A 322 -22.01 -7.70 -23.30
N ASP A 323 -21.73 -9.00 -23.28
CA ASP A 323 -21.79 -9.86 -24.47
C ASP A 323 -23.19 -9.90 -25.09
N LYS A 324 -24.22 -9.99 -24.24
CA LYS A 324 -25.62 -9.90 -24.66
C LYS A 324 -25.88 -8.56 -25.36
N ASN A 325 -25.46 -7.44 -24.77
CA ASN A 325 -25.65 -6.10 -25.33
C ASN A 325 -24.93 -5.95 -26.68
N VAL A 326 -23.73 -6.51 -26.84
CA VAL A 326 -23.02 -6.53 -28.14
C VAL A 326 -23.84 -7.26 -29.20
N LYS A 327 -24.36 -8.45 -28.88
CA LYS A 327 -25.20 -9.23 -29.80
C LYS A 327 -26.49 -8.49 -30.16
N GLU A 328 -27.14 -7.84 -29.19
CA GLU A 328 -28.35 -7.05 -29.42
C GLU A 328 -28.10 -5.86 -30.38
N LYS A 329 -26.96 -5.17 -30.22
CA LYS A 329 -26.54 -4.09 -31.15
C LYS A 329 -26.30 -4.60 -32.56
N GLN A 330 -25.62 -5.75 -32.70
CA GLN A 330 -25.39 -6.37 -34.01
C GLN A 330 -26.71 -6.75 -34.69
N VAL A 331 -27.64 -7.37 -33.96
CA VAL A 331 -28.97 -7.73 -34.48
C VAL A 331 -29.74 -6.47 -34.91
N SER A 332 -29.71 -5.40 -34.11
CA SER A 332 -30.35 -4.13 -34.44
C SER A 332 -29.78 -3.50 -35.73
N HIS A 333 -28.44 -3.53 -35.87
CA HIS A 333 -27.76 -3.08 -37.09
C HIS A 333 -28.23 -3.87 -38.32
N TRP A 334 -28.18 -5.20 -38.27
CA TRP A 334 -28.58 -6.05 -39.40
C TRP A 334 -30.06 -5.91 -39.76
N LYS A 335 -30.95 -5.77 -38.77
CA LYS A 335 -32.37 -5.47 -39.03
C LYS A 335 -32.54 -4.15 -39.79
N THR A 336 -31.74 -3.14 -39.48
CA THR A 336 -31.76 -1.86 -40.19
C THR A 336 -31.30 -2.02 -41.65
N VAL A 337 -30.23 -2.78 -41.88
CA VAL A 337 -29.74 -3.10 -43.23
C VAL A 337 -30.80 -3.85 -44.05
N VAL A 338 -31.40 -4.91 -43.50
CA VAL A 338 -32.46 -5.68 -44.17
C VAL A 338 -33.65 -4.79 -44.52
N LYS A 339 -34.10 -3.94 -43.59
CA LYS A 339 -35.20 -3.00 -43.84
C LYS A 339 -34.88 -2.03 -44.98
N LEU A 340 -33.64 -1.58 -45.11
CA LEU A 340 -33.21 -0.73 -46.23
C LEU A 340 -33.17 -1.51 -47.55
N GLN A 341 -32.70 -2.76 -47.53
CA GLN A 341 -32.68 -3.64 -48.71
C GLN A 341 -34.10 -3.98 -49.19
N GLU A 342 -35.04 -4.25 -48.29
CA GLU A 342 -36.45 -4.49 -48.63
C GLU A 342 -37.09 -3.27 -49.28
N LYS A 343 -36.79 -2.07 -48.76
CA LYS A 343 -37.21 -0.81 -49.39
C LYS A 343 -36.63 -0.66 -50.79
N LEU A 344 -35.33 -0.93 -50.97
CA LEU A 344 -34.67 -0.86 -52.28
C LEU A 344 -35.26 -1.86 -53.28
N LYS A 345 -35.48 -3.11 -52.87
CA LYS A 345 -36.14 -4.15 -53.69
C LYS A 345 -37.54 -3.71 -54.15
N THR A 346 -38.30 -3.07 -53.26
CA THR A 346 -39.64 -2.54 -53.59
C THR A 346 -39.56 -1.41 -54.62
N VAL A 347 -38.53 -0.56 -54.56
CA VAL A 347 -38.30 0.50 -55.56
C VAL A 347 -37.88 -0.09 -56.90
N MET A 348 -36.95 -1.05 -56.91
CA MET A 348 -36.48 -1.69 -58.14
C MET A 348 -37.57 -2.48 -58.87
N ASN A 349 -38.50 -3.12 -58.15
CA ASN A 349 -39.62 -3.85 -58.76
C ASN A 349 -40.75 -2.95 -59.29
N LYS A 350 -40.66 -1.62 -59.09
CA LYS A 350 -41.62 -0.63 -59.61
C LYS A 350 -41.14 0.07 -60.88
N VAL A 351 -39.90 -0.18 -61.30
CA VAL A 351 -39.31 0.23 -62.59
C VAL A 351 -39.36 -0.97 -63.52
#